data_AF-R6VN04-F1
#
_entry.id   AF-R6VN04-F1
#
_cell.length_a   1.000
_cell.length_b   1.000
_cell.length_c   1.000
_cell.angle_alpha   90.00
_cell.angle_beta   90.00
_cell.angle_gamma   90.00
#
_symmetry.space_group_name_H-M   'P 1'
#
loop_
_entity.id
_entity.type
_entity.pdbx_description
1 polymer ?
#
loop_
_entity_poly.entity_id
_entity_poly.type
_entity_poly.pdbx_seq_one_letter_code
_entity_poly.pdbx_strand_id
1 'polypeptide(L)'
;MSPKEEEEFLAWLLGYSKPQRTATPSACPSVDAEDEEEDPNLGEKFIYKNAVYCVTGTKQVSFCRPTKSRKQVTIPASVVFCQKRYKVTSIDAKACAGDTKLTRVTIGKNVTRIGKRAFWKCKKLKKVIYKGKKIRKKNIGKQAFSGTKIKNHKRVL
;
A
#
# COMPACT_ATOMS: atom_id res chain seq x y z
N MET A 1 -3.56 -47.90 14.64
CA MET A 1 -2.65 -46.99 13.93
C MET A 1 -3.46 -46.13 12.99
N SER A 2 -3.34 -44.80 13.11
CA SER A 2 -4.09 -43.88 12.27
C SER A 2 -3.43 -43.78 10.89
N PRO A 3 -4.19 -43.63 9.79
CA PRO A 3 -3.65 -43.51 8.42
C PRO A 3 -2.78 -42.27 8.18
N LYS A 4 -2.50 -41.47 9.22
CA LYS A 4 -1.58 -40.33 9.19
C LYS A 4 -0.16 -40.71 9.64
N GLU A 5 0.04 -41.82 10.34
CA GLU A 5 1.35 -42.24 10.84
C GLU A 5 2.19 -42.96 9.77
N GLU A 6 1.56 -43.64 8.81
CA GLU A 6 2.27 -44.36 7.73
C GLU A 6 2.87 -43.40 6.69
N GLU A 7 2.20 -42.29 6.39
CA GLU A 7 2.70 -41.23 5.50
C GLU A 7 3.96 -40.56 6.08
N GLU A 8 4.07 -40.46 7.41
CA GLU A 8 5.25 -39.88 8.06
C GLU A 8 6.46 -40.82 8.06
N PHE A 9 6.25 -42.15 8.03
CA PHE A 9 7.32 -43.15 7.95
C PHE A 9 7.90 -43.25 6.53
N LEU A 10 7.06 -43.09 5.49
CA LEU A 10 7.50 -43.00 4.10
C LEU A 10 8.29 -41.71 3.81
N ALA A 11 7.92 -40.59 4.43
CA ALA A 11 8.68 -39.34 4.34
C ALA A 11 10.12 -39.46 4.90
N TRP A 12 10.31 -40.29 5.94
CA TRP A 12 11.64 -40.57 6.52
C TRP A 12 12.51 -41.44 5.61
N LEU A 13 11.96 -42.49 4.99
CA LEU A 13 12.69 -43.36 4.05
C LEU A 13 13.07 -42.64 2.75
N LEU A 14 12.29 -41.65 2.32
CA LEU A 14 12.55 -40.86 1.10
C LEU A 14 13.48 -39.67 1.32
N GLY A 15 14.07 -39.49 2.50
CA GLY A 15 15.06 -38.45 2.76
C GLY A 15 14.50 -37.02 2.79
N TYR A 16 13.19 -36.85 3.02
CA TYR A 16 12.60 -35.52 3.23
C TYR A 16 12.89 -35.07 4.68
N SER A 17 13.83 -34.14 4.83
CA SER A 17 14.17 -33.52 6.11
C SER A 17 12.97 -32.79 6.73
N LYS A 18 12.51 -33.27 7.90
CA LYS A 18 11.38 -32.73 8.66
C LYS A 18 11.83 -31.48 9.45
N PRO A 19 11.04 -30.39 9.49
CA PRO A 19 11.45 -29.12 10.10
C PRO A 19 11.54 -29.23 11.62
N GLN A 20 12.66 -28.75 12.19
CA GLN A 20 12.85 -28.68 13.65
C GLN A 20 12.00 -27.55 14.25
N ARG A 21 11.15 -27.90 15.21
CA ARG A 21 10.70 -26.98 16.28
C ARG A 21 11.53 -27.28 17.52
N THR A 22 12.24 -26.28 18.03
CA THR A 22 12.72 -26.26 19.43
C THR A 22 12.26 -24.97 20.09
N ALA A 23 11.87 -25.11 21.36
CA ALA A 23 11.32 -24.06 22.20
C ALA A 23 12.40 -23.12 22.78
N THR A 24 11.90 -21.98 23.25
CA THR A 24 12.54 -20.77 23.80
C THR A 24 13.48 -21.00 25.00
N PRO A 25 14.49 -20.14 25.20
CA PRO A 25 14.36 -19.15 26.29
C PRO A 25 14.83 -17.72 25.94
N SER A 26 14.38 -16.80 26.80
CA SER A 26 14.40 -15.34 26.79
C SER A 26 15.79 -14.67 26.92
N ALA A 27 16.12 -13.71 26.04
CA ALA A 27 16.74 -12.39 26.33
C ALA A 27 17.14 -11.65 25.03
N CYS A 28 16.67 -10.40 24.87
CA CYS A 28 16.98 -9.48 23.76
C CYS A 28 18.49 -9.10 23.71
N PRO A 29 19.11 -8.86 22.54
CA PRO A 29 18.68 -7.90 21.52
C PRO A 29 18.23 -8.59 20.23
N SER A 30 16.94 -8.45 19.95
CA SER A 30 16.25 -8.79 18.72
C SER A 30 16.81 -7.99 17.54
N VAL A 31 17.91 -8.47 16.97
CA VAL A 31 18.28 -8.25 15.57
C VAL A 31 17.75 -9.44 14.78
N ASP A 32 16.42 -9.58 14.76
CA ASP A 32 15.81 -10.45 13.78
C ASP A 32 16.05 -9.77 12.43
N ALA A 33 17.06 -10.27 11.73
CA ALA A 33 17.30 -10.02 10.34
C ALA A 33 15.98 -10.31 9.61
N GLU A 34 15.27 -9.24 9.28
CA GLU A 34 14.22 -9.29 8.28
C GLU A 34 14.91 -9.83 7.03
N ASP A 35 14.58 -11.08 6.68
CA ASP A 35 14.85 -11.65 5.37
C ASP A 35 14.17 -10.68 4.37
N GLU A 36 14.97 -9.74 3.87
CA GLU A 36 14.60 -8.80 2.82
C GLU A 36 14.47 -9.60 1.53
N GLU A 37 13.42 -10.42 1.43
CA GLU A 37 12.92 -10.84 0.13
C GLU A 37 12.35 -9.59 -0.54
N GLU A 38 13.25 -8.82 -1.14
CA GLU A 38 12.92 -7.74 -2.08
C GLU A 38 11.88 -8.28 -3.05
N ASP A 39 10.70 -7.63 -3.12
CA ASP A 39 9.71 -8.02 -4.13
C ASP A 39 10.40 -7.95 -5.49
N PRO A 40 10.36 -9.00 -6.33
CA PRO A 40 11.03 -9.01 -7.63
C PRO A 40 10.50 -7.93 -8.59
N ASN A 41 9.41 -7.26 -8.20
CA ASN A 41 8.76 -6.17 -8.93
C ASN A 41 9.01 -4.81 -8.25
N LEU A 42 9.99 -4.67 -7.35
CA LEU A 42 10.26 -3.39 -6.69
C LEU A 42 10.53 -2.27 -7.71
N GLY A 43 9.86 -1.13 -7.54
CA GLY A 43 9.93 -0.01 -8.47
C GLY A 43 9.08 -0.19 -9.74
N GLU A 44 8.52 -1.37 -9.98
CA GLU A 44 7.70 -1.64 -11.16
C GLU A 44 6.40 -0.83 -11.11
N LYS A 45 6.03 -0.27 -12.26
CA LYS A 45 4.83 0.55 -12.42
C LYS A 45 3.80 -0.23 -13.21
N PHE A 46 2.63 -0.43 -12.63
CA PHE A 46 1.54 -1.14 -13.29
C PHE A 46 0.24 -0.34 -13.25
N ILE A 47 -0.65 -0.64 -14.19
CA ILE A 47 -1.95 -0.01 -14.29
C ILE A 47 -2.97 -0.92 -13.62
N TYR A 48 -3.65 -0.41 -12.60
CA TYR A 48 -4.78 -1.09 -11.98
C TYR A 48 -6.04 -0.24 -12.13
N LYS A 49 -7.01 -0.77 -12.87
CA LYS A 49 -8.24 -0.09 -13.30
C LYS A 49 -7.95 1.18 -14.09
N ASN A 50 -7.78 2.30 -13.41
CA ASN A 50 -7.67 3.64 -14.02
C ASN A 50 -6.62 4.51 -13.33
N ALA A 51 -5.67 3.87 -12.67
CA ALA A 51 -4.56 4.53 -12.01
C ALA A 51 -3.31 3.68 -12.16
N VAL A 52 -2.18 4.38 -12.17
CA VAL A 52 -0.84 3.82 -12.17
C VAL A 52 -0.40 3.71 -10.71
N TYR A 53 0.08 2.54 -10.34
CA TYR A 53 0.67 2.24 -9.05
C TYR A 53 2.12 1.85 -9.24
N CYS A 54 2.96 2.15 -8.26
CA CYS A 54 4.36 1.76 -8.26
C CYS A 54 4.62 0.87 -7.05
N VAL A 55 5.30 -0.25 -7.23
CA VAL A 55 5.69 -1.13 -6.12
C VAL A 55 6.82 -0.44 -5.35
N THR A 56 6.65 -0.29 -4.04
CA THR A 56 7.61 0.43 -3.18
C THR A 56 8.25 -0.45 -2.12
N GLY A 57 7.87 -1.72 -2.03
CA GLY A 57 8.39 -2.69 -1.07
C GLY A 57 7.49 -3.90 -0.97
N THR A 58 7.83 -4.83 -0.07
CA THR A 58 7.13 -6.11 0.17
C THR A 58 5.61 -5.96 0.31
N LYS A 59 4.86 -6.36 -0.72
CA LYS A 59 3.39 -6.26 -0.81
C LYS A 59 2.88 -4.82 -0.59
N GLN A 60 3.67 -3.81 -0.96
CA GLN A 60 3.35 -2.39 -0.80
C GLN A 60 3.45 -1.63 -2.12
N VAL A 61 2.49 -0.75 -2.35
CA VAL A 61 2.48 0.12 -3.53
C VAL A 61 2.15 1.56 -3.17
N SER A 62 2.70 2.48 -3.95
CA SER A 62 2.29 3.87 -3.98
C SER A 62 1.33 4.14 -5.13
N PHE A 63 0.40 5.08 -4.92
CA PHE A 63 -0.44 5.60 -5.99
C PHE A 63 0.33 6.69 -6.74
N CYS A 64 0.68 6.40 -8.01
CA CYS A 64 1.56 7.27 -8.79
C CYS A 64 0.80 8.34 -9.56
N ARG A 65 -0.25 7.98 -10.32
CA ARG A 65 -1.11 8.96 -11.02
C ARG A 65 -2.39 8.31 -11.55
N PRO A 66 -3.49 9.07 -11.75
CA PRO A 66 -4.60 8.58 -12.53
C PRO A 66 -4.20 8.44 -14.01
N THR A 67 -4.81 7.50 -14.74
CA THR A 67 -4.56 7.35 -16.19
C THR A 67 -5.28 8.40 -17.02
N LYS A 68 -6.41 8.92 -16.52
CA LYS A 68 -7.20 9.98 -17.17
C LYS A 68 -7.77 10.92 -16.10
N SER A 69 -7.91 12.20 -16.40
CA SER A 69 -8.57 13.18 -15.52
C SER A 69 -10.06 12.88 -15.39
N ARG A 70 -10.55 12.71 -14.16
CA ARG A 70 -11.95 12.34 -13.85
C ARG A 70 -12.53 13.20 -12.75
N LYS A 71 -13.87 13.17 -12.63
CA LYS A 71 -14.58 13.84 -11.53
C LYS A 71 -14.29 13.21 -10.17
N GLN A 72 -14.05 11.90 -10.13
CA GLN A 72 -13.80 11.16 -8.89
C GLN A 72 -12.64 10.19 -9.06
N VAL A 73 -11.75 10.17 -8.06
CA VAL A 73 -10.64 9.20 -7.96
C VAL A 73 -10.82 8.39 -6.68
N THR A 74 -10.82 7.07 -6.82
CA THR A 74 -10.93 6.14 -5.70
C THR A 74 -9.64 5.33 -5.61
N ILE A 75 -8.91 5.56 -4.53
CA ILE A 75 -7.68 4.84 -4.20
C ILE A 75 -8.10 3.71 -3.26
N PRO A 76 -8.09 2.44 -3.72
CA PRO A 76 -8.47 1.31 -2.89
C PRO A 76 -7.43 1.08 -1.79
N ALA A 77 -7.79 0.31 -0.76
CA ALA A 77 -6.84 -0.05 0.30
C ALA A 77 -5.82 -1.11 -0.17
N SER A 78 -6.20 -1.90 -1.17
CA SER A 78 -5.37 -2.94 -1.76
C SER A 78 -5.64 -3.05 -3.26
N VAL A 79 -4.63 -3.47 -4.00
CA VAL A 79 -4.69 -3.78 -5.43
C VAL A 79 -4.12 -5.20 -5.64
N VAL A 80 -4.49 -5.83 -6.75
CA VAL A 80 -3.98 -7.16 -7.11
C VAL A 80 -3.13 -7.00 -8.36
N PHE A 81 -1.89 -7.48 -8.31
CA PHE A 81 -0.94 -7.46 -9.41
C PHE A 81 -0.19 -8.79 -9.43
N CYS A 82 -0.09 -9.42 -10.61
CA CYS A 82 0.54 -10.74 -10.79
C CYS A 82 0.06 -11.79 -9.75
N GLN A 83 -1.27 -11.94 -9.59
CA GLN A 83 -1.93 -12.81 -8.61
C GLN A 83 -1.59 -12.55 -7.11
N LYS A 84 -0.77 -11.54 -6.82
CA LYS A 84 -0.40 -11.13 -5.46
C LYS A 84 -1.17 -9.90 -5.02
N ARG A 85 -1.47 -9.81 -3.72
CA ARG A 85 -2.19 -8.68 -3.13
C ARG A 85 -1.21 -7.66 -2.56
N TYR A 86 -1.28 -6.43 -3.08
CA TYR A 86 -0.50 -5.29 -2.62
C TYR A 86 -1.36 -4.32 -1.83
N LYS A 87 -0.80 -3.72 -0.78
CA LYS A 87 -1.42 -2.68 0.04
C LYS A 87 -1.02 -1.31 -0.50
N VAL A 88 -1.99 -0.42 -0.68
CA VAL A 88 -1.69 0.97 -1.05
C VAL A 88 -1.35 1.74 0.21
N THR A 89 -0.07 2.06 0.40
CA THR A 89 0.44 2.67 1.65
C THR A 89 0.75 4.15 1.49
N SER A 90 0.97 4.62 0.27
CA SER A 90 1.34 6.00 -0.01
C SER A 90 0.75 6.55 -1.30
N ILE A 91 0.71 7.87 -1.42
CA ILE A 91 0.36 8.61 -2.64
C ILE A 91 1.59 9.41 -3.06
N ASP A 92 2.00 9.31 -4.31
CA ASP A 92 3.20 9.96 -4.81
C ASP A 92 3.09 11.48 -4.84
N ALA A 93 4.27 12.11 -4.91
CA ALA A 93 4.36 13.53 -5.17
C ALA A 93 3.75 13.85 -6.54
N LYS A 94 2.97 14.93 -6.61
CA LYS A 94 2.29 15.39 -7.83
C LYS A 94 1.32 14.36 -8.48
N ALA A 95 0.91 13.31 -7.78
CA ALA A 95 0.12 12.23 -8.38
C ALA A 95 -1.15 12.68 -9.15
N CYS A 96 -1.85 13.68 -8.62
CA CYS A 96 -3.03 14.32 -9.23
C CYS A 96 -2.81 15.83 -9.44
N ALA A 97 -1.56 16.29 -9.56
CA ALA A 97 -1.28 17.72 -9.74
C ALA A 97 -1.85 18.23 -11.06
N GLY A 98 -2.57 19.34 -11.02
CA GLY A 98 -3.16 19.97 -12.21
C GLY A 98 -4.52 19.41 -12.64
N ASP A 99 -5.07 18.41 -11.93
CA ASP A 99 -6.37 17.84 -12.29
C ASP A 99 -7.52 18.81 -12.04
N THR A 100 -7.92 19.54 -13.08
CA THR A 100 -9.02 20.52 -13.01
C THR A 100 -10.40 19.89 -13.00
N LYS A 101 -10.54 18.63 -13.41
CA LYS A 101 -11.81 17.89 -13.43
C LYS A 101 -12.15 17.22 -12.09
N LEU A 102 -11.15 17.02 -11.23
CA LEU A 102 -11.28 16.25 -9.99
C LEU A 102 -12.10 17.01 -8.96
N THR A 103 -13.21 16.41 -8.52
CA THR A 103 -14.13 16.97 -7.52
C THR A 103 -14.12 16.22 -6.20
N ARG A 104 -13.91 14.90 -6.26
CA ARG A 104 -13.92 14.00 -5.10
C ARG A 104 -12.76 13.02 -5.13
N VAL A 105 -12.11 12.82 -3.99
CA VAL A 105 -11.07 11.80 -3.80
C VAL A 105 -11.47 10.90 -2.64
N THR A 106 -11.45 9.60 -2.85
CA THR A 106 -11.65 8.60 -1.79
C THR A 106 -10.31 7.89 -1.57
N ILE A 107 -9.78 8.01 -0.35
CA ILE A 107 -8.50 7.41 0.05
C ILE A 107 -8.77 6.18 0.90
N GLY A 108 -8.19 5.05 0.51
CA GLY A 108 -8.32 3.76 1.19
C GLY A 108 -7.73 3.74 2.59
N LYS A 109 -8.13 2.76 3.41
CA LYS A 109 -7.78 2.67 4.83
C LYS A 109 -6.29 2.42 5.14
N ASN A 110 -5.55 1.89 4.17
CA ASN A 110 -4.13 1.52 4.34
C ASN A 110 -3.17 2.65 3.97
N VAL A 111 -3.65 3.70 3.30
CA VAL A 111 -2.80 4.84 2.96
C VAL A 111 -2.38 5.53 4.24
N THR A 112 -1.09 5.82 4.36
CA THR A 112 -0.48 6.44 5.55
C THR A 112 0.22 7.75 5.21
N ARG A 113 0.66 7.90 3.95
CA ARG A 113 1.45 9.05 3.47
C ARG A 113 0.85 9.66 2.20
N ILE A 114 0.91 10.98 2.11
CA ILE A 114 0.52 11.75 0.92
C ILE A 114 1.70 12.60 0.50
N GLY A 115 2.15 12.46 -0.75
CA GLY A 115 3.32 13.15 -1.27
C GLY A 115 3.17 14.66 -1.38
N LYS A 116 4.30 15.33 -1.55
CA LYS A 116 4.36 16.78 -1.79
C LYS A 116 3.57 17.13 -3.05
N ARG A 117 2.72 18.16 -2.97
CA ARG A 117 1.90 18.61 -4.11
C ARG A 117 1.01 17.54 -4.75
N ALA A 118 0.66 16.46 -4.04
CA ALA A 118 -0.12 15.35 -4.60
C ALA A 118 -1.43 15.78 -5.30
N PHE A 119 -2.14 16.78 -4.78
CA PHE A 119 -3.37 17.37 -5.35
C PHE A 119 -3.20 18.87 -5.64
N TRP A 120 -2.00 19.29 -6.05
CA TRP A 120 -1.72 20.70 -6.31
C TRP A 120 -2.52 21.23 -7.50
N LYS A 121 -3.07 22.44 -7.40
CA LYS A 121 -3.88 23.10 -8.44
C LYS A 121 -5.15 22.32 -8.88
N CYS A 122 -5.66 21.37 -8.08
CA CYS A 122 -6.96 20.75 -8.35
C CYS A 122 -8.13 21.72 -8.05
N LYS A 123 -8.40 22.66 -8.97
CA LYS A 123 -9.35 23.78 -8.80
C LYS A 123 -10.79 23.35 -8.46
N LYS A 124 -11.21 22.14 -8.85
CA LYS A 124 -12.57 21.64 -8.60
C LYS A 124 -12.66 20.69 -7.40
N LEU A 125 -11.54 20.38 -6.73
CA LEU A 125 -11.52 19.41 -5.62
C LEU A 125 -12.21 20.02 -4.40
N LYS A 126 -13.38 19.49 -4.05
CA LYS A 126 -14.21 19.98 -2.94
C LYS A 126 -14.19 19.04 -1.74
N LYS A 127 -14.06 17.72 -1.97
CA LYS A 127 -14.20 16.70 -0.91
C LYS A 127 -13.12 15.63 -1.01
N VAL A 128 -12.50 15.33 0.12
CA VAL A 128 -11.59 14.20 0.30
C VAL A 128 -12.20 13.32 1.40
N ILE A 129 -12.37 12.03 1.10
CA ILE A 129 -12.94 11.04 2.00
C ILE A 129 -11.82 10.10 2.42
N TYR A 130 -11.52 10.08 3.70
CA TYR A 130 -10.56 9.16 4.29
C TYR A 130 -11.32 7.93 4.81
N LYS A 131 -11.01 6.73 4.29
CA LYS A 131 -11.64 5.48 4.75
C LYS A 131 -10.90 4.85 5.94
N GLY A 132 -9.74 5.37 6.33
CA GLY A 132 -9.01 4.90 7.50
C GLY A 132 -8.40 6.03 8.30
N LYS A 133 -8.00 5.71 9.53
CA LYS A 133 -7.43 6.63 10.52
C LYS A 133 -5.90 6.60 10.57
N LYS A 134 -5.24 5.91 9.62
CA LYS A 134 -3.77 5.73 9.61
C LYS A 134 -3.01 6.94 9.05
N ILE A 135 -3.69 7.84 8.33
CA ILE A 135 -3.07 9.06 7.81
C ILE A 135 -2.90 10.03 8.97
N ARG A 136 -1.65 10.47 9.20
CA ARG A 136 -1.33 11.49 10.18
C ARG A 136 -1.07 12.81 9.48
N LYS A 137 -1.37 13.94 10.13
CA LYS A 137 -1.11 15.29 9.60
C LYS A 137 0.35 15.50 9.18
N LYS A 138 1.31 14.92 9.92
CA LYS A 138 2.75 14.96 9.61
C LYS A 138 3.14 14.25 8.31
N ASN A 139 2.33 13.29 7.86
CA ASN A 139 2.59 12.49 6.66
C ASN A 139 1.98 13.11 5.40
N ILE A 140 1.42 14.32 5.50
CA ILE A 140 0.89 15.07 4.37
C ILE A 140 1.97 16.01 3.87
N GLY A 141 2.40 15.79 2.63
CA GLY A 141 3.44 16.57 1.99
C GLY A 141 3.08 18.05 1.89
N LYS A 142 4.12 18.89 1.90
CA LYS A 142 3.98 20.34 1.73
C LYS A 142 3.16 20.64 0.47
N GLN A 143 2.19 21.56 0.60
CA GLN A 143 1.31 21.98 -0.49
C GLN A 143 0.48 20.86 -1.15
N ALA A 144 0.30 19.70 -0.50
CA ALA A 144 -0.46 18.58 -1.07
C ALA A 144 -1.86 19.00 -1.58
N PHE A 145 -2.55 19.89 -0.86
CA PHE A 145 -3.86 20.41 -1.24
C PHE A 145 -3.85 21.90 -1.61
N SER A 146 -2.70 22.47 -1.99
CA SER A 146 -2.62 23.89 -2.34
C SER A 146 -3.28 24.19 -3.70
N GLY A 147 -4.08 25.26 -3.78
CA GLY A 147 -4.83 25.62 -5.00
C GLY A 147 -6.05 24.74 -5.24
N THR A 148 -6.62 24.18 -4.17
CA THR A 148 -7.84 23.37 -4.19
C THR A 148 -8.98 24.06 -3.44
N LYS A 149 -10.24 23.66 -3.67
CA LYS A 149 -11.43 24.23 -3.02
C LYS A 149 -11.83 23.49 -1.73
N ILE A 150 -10.98 22.62 -1.21
CA ILE A 150 -11.29 21.81 -0.04
C ILE A 150 -11.06 22.62 1.25
N LYS A 151 -12.15 22.83 1.99
CA LYS A 151 -12.17 23.58 3.26
C LYS A 151 -11.77 22.70 4.46
N ASN A 152 -12.05 21.40 4.43
CA ASN A 152 -11.99 20.53 5.63
C ASN A 152 -10.94 19.41 5.59
N HIS A 153 -9.89 19.50 4.76
CA HIS A 153 -8.88 18.40 4.67
C HIS A 153 -8.17 18.11 6.00
N LYS A 154 -8.09 19.11 6.90
CA LYS A 154 -7.42 18.99 8.21
C LYS A 154 -8.31 18.49 9.33
N ARG A 155 -9.65 18.51 9.17
CA ARG A 155 -10.62 18.21 10.23
C ARG A 155 -10.87 16.70 10.41
N VAL A 156 -10.45 15.89 9.44
CA VAL A 156 -10.72 14.44 9.39
C VAL A 156 -9.52 13.60 9.86
N LEU A 157 -8.44 14.24 10.32
CA LEU A 157 -7.16 13.62 10.69
C LEU A 157 -6.81 13.87 12.15
#